data_AF-A0A832J1J5-F1
#
_entry.id   AF-A0A832J1J5-F1
#
_cell.length_a   1.000
_cell.length_b   1.000
_cell.length_c   1.000
_cell.angle_alpha   90.00
_cell.angle_beta   90.00
_cell.angle_gamma   90.00
#
_symmetry.space_group_name_H-M   'P 1'
#
loop_
_entity.id
_entity.type
_entity.pdbx_description
1 polymer ?
#
loop_
_entity_poly.entity_id
_entity_poly.type
_entity_poly.pdbx_seq_one_letter_code
_entity_poly.pdbx_strand_id
1 'polypeptide(L)'
;MRLLICVFTAGIAAIPGTGKAEPLNLSTKSRVSLFRTQTEVLDKRAARQYSYSVRLQPKPVMTPGQAGTLRYAGKYNGPYIEVARAAARRHGVPEDLFLRLIHQESRWNTRAKSHKGAIGLAQLMPGTARKLGV
;
A
#
# COMPACT_ATOMS: atom_id res chain seq x y z
N MET A 1 -62.83 -53.93 -35.43
CA MET A 1 -62.32 -54.06 -34.05
C MET A 1 -60.92 -54.65 -34.11
N ARG A 2 -59.91 -53.92 -33.58
CA ARG A 2 -58.61 -54.39 -33.01
C ARG A 2 -57.72 -55.32 -33.87
N LEU A 3 -56.40 -55.16 -34.01
CA LEU A 3 -55.39 -54.24 -33.52
C LEU A 3 -54.07 -54.57 -34.29
N LEU A 4 -53.22 -53.55 -34.46
CA LEU A 4 -51.79 -53.52 -34.81
C LEU A 4 -50.91 -54.74 -34.45
N ILE A 5 -49.81 -54.93 -35.18
CA ILE A 5 -48.41 -54.64 -34.74
C ILE A 5 -47.42 -54.80 -35.91
N CYS A 6 -46.68 -53.72 -36.19
CA CYS A 6 -45.50 -53.66 -37.06
C CYS A 6 -44.25 -54.08 -36.27
N VAL A 7 -43.35 -54.86 -36.89
CA VAL A 7 -41.97 -55.05 -36.40
C VAL A 7 -40.99 -54.85 -37.56
N PHE A 8 -40.30 -53.71 -37.53
CA PHE A 8 -39.15 -53.37 -38.37
C PHE A 8 -37.88 -53.94 -37.71
N THR A 9 -37.13 -54.80 -38.39
CA THR A 9 -35.76 -55.21 -38.03
C THR A 9 -34.94 -55.26 -39.32
N ALA A 10 -34.10 -54.26 -39.59
CA ALA A 10 -32.69 -54.12 -39.17
C ALA A 10 -31.72 -55.05 -39.94
N GLY A 11 -31.26 -54.61 -41.12
CA GLY A 11 -30.12 -55.21 -41.84
C GLY A 11 -28.96 -54.22 -41.88
N ILE A 12 -27.88 -54.49 -41.12
CA ILE A 12 -26.64 -53.72 -41.13
C ILE A 12 -25.63 -54.50 -41.99
N ALA A 13 -25.22 -53.92 -43.12
CA ALA A 13 -24.07 -54.39 -43.90
C ALA A 13 -22.81 -53.64 -43.44
N ALA A 14 -21.81 -54.37 -42.97
CA ALA A 14 -20.53 -53.84 -42.52
C ALA A 14 -19.56 -53.61 -43.70
N ILE A 15 -18.98 -52.42 -43.79
CA ILE A 15 -17.84 -52.09 -44.68
C ILE A 15 -16.64 -51.83 -43.76
N PRO A 16 -15.50 -52.54 -43.89
CA PRO A 16 -14.31 -52.22 -43.11
C PRO A 16 -13.57 -51.05 -43.77
N GLY A 17 -13.79 -49.83 -43.27
CA GLY A 17 -12.99 -48.67 -43.61
C GLY A 17 -11.66 -48.67 -42.85
N THR A 18 -10.55 -48.74 -43.57
CA THR A 18 -9.19 -48.56 -43.02
C THR A 18 -9.01 -47.13 -42.52
N GLY A 19 -9.05 -46.92 -41.21
CA GLY A 19 -8.70 -45.64 -40.58
C GLY A 19 -7.19 -45.45 -40.54
N LYS A 20 -6.65 -44.52 -41.34
CA LYS A 20 -5.30 -43.99 -41.13
C LYS A 20 -5.36 -43.05 -39.92
N ALA A 21 -4.59 -43.36 -38.87
CA ALA A 21 -4.39 -42.45 -37.75
C ALA A 21 -3.49 -41.28 -38.20
N GLU A 22 -4.06 -40.08 -38.25
CA GLU A 22 -3.29 -38.84 -38.36
C GLU A 22 -2.52 -38.59 -37.06
N PRO A 23 -1.21 -38.26 -37.10
CA PRO A 23 -0.50 -37.81 -35.92
C PRO A 23 -1.01 -36.42 -35.50
N LEU A 24 -1.48 -36.31 -34.25
CA LEU A 24 -1.81 -35.05 -33.59
C LEU A 24 -0.58 -34.13 -33.57
N ASN A 25 -0.50 -33.20 -34.51
CA ASN A 25 0.44 -32.09 -34.49
C ASN A 25 0.03 -31.14 -33.36
N LEU A 26 0.56 -31.36 -32.16
CA LEU A 26 0.34 -30.50 -31.00
C LEU A 26 1.16 -29.20 -31.15
N SER A 27 0.57 -28.22 -31.85
CA SER A 27 1.22 -26.95 -32.15
C SER A 27 1.43 -26.10 -30.90
N THR A 28 2.68 -25.99 -30.43
CA THR A 28 3.12 -25.10 -29.33
C THR A 28 2.69 -23.65 -29.53
N LYS A 29 2.56 -23.20 -30.79
CA LYS A 29 2.10 -21.84 -31.13
C LYS A 29 0.64 -21.60 -30.70
N SER A 30 -0.22 -22.63 -30.76
CA SER A 30 -1.61 -22.55 -30.29
C SER A 30 -1.68 -22.45 -28.76
N ARG A 31 -0.83 -23.18 -28.05
CA ARG A 31 -0.77 -23.11 -26.58
C ARG A 31 -0.31 -21.74 -26.09
N VAL A 32 0.66 -21.14 -26.78
CA VAL A 32 1.12 -19.77 -26.46
C VAL A 32 0.05 -18.73 -26.75
N SER A 33 -0.71 -18.87 -27.85
CA SER A 33 -1.81 -17.94 -28.13
C SER A 33 -2.95 -18.07 -27.12
N LEU A 34 -3.33 -19.30 -26.76
CA LEU A 34 -4.34 -19.57 -25.75
C LEU A 34 -3.93 -19.01 -24.38
N PHE A 35 -2.66 -19.19 -23.99
CA PHE A 35 -2.12 -18.61 -22.77
C PHE A 35 -2.18 -17.08 -22.80
N ARG A 36 -1.83 -16.43 -23.91
CA ARG A 36 -1.95 -14.97 -24.07
C ARG A 36 -3.40 -14.48 -23.96
N THR A 37 -4.34 -15.17 -24.58
CA THR A 37 -5.76 -14.82 -24.47
C THR A 37 -6.26 -14.98 -23.03
N GLN A 38 -5.80 -16.01 -22.32
CA GLN A 38 -6.10 -16.20 -20.90
C GLN A 38 -5.51 -15.09 -20.03
N THR A 39 -4.25 -14.69 -20.23
CA THR A 39 -3.63 -13.61 -19.47
C THR A 39 -4.26 -12.26 -19.76
N GLU A 40 -4.63 -12.00 -21.02
CA GLU A 40 -5.28 -10.74 -21.42
C GLU A 40 -6.66 -10.56 -20.77
N VAL A 41 -7.41 -11.66 -20.61
CA VAL A 41 -8.69 -11.64 -19.87
C VAL A 41 -8.46 -11.34 -18.39
N LEU A 42 -7.42 -11.92 -17.78
CA LEU A 42 -7.05 -11.64 -16.40
C LEU A 42 -6.68 -10.16 -16.23
N ASP A 43 -5.82 -9.62 -17.08
CA ASP A 43 -5.41 -8.21 -17.03
C ASP A 43 -6.60 -7.26 -17.19
N LYS A 44 -7.45 -7.49 -18.21
CA LYS A 44 -8.58 -6.60 -18.49
C LYS A 44 -9.69 -6.69 -17.44
N ARG A 45 -10.02 -7.89 -16.95
CA ARG A 45 -11.10 -8.08 -15.96
C ARG A 45 -10.63 -7.68 -14.56
N ALA A 46 -9.42 -8.09 -14.15
CA ALA A 46 -8.87 -7.70 -12.87
C ALA A 46 -8.68 -6.18 -12.78
N ALA A 47 -8.14 -5.53 -13.82
CA ALA A 47 -7.96 -4.07 -13.81
C ALA A 47 -9.28 -3.31 -13.61
N ARG A 48 -10.39 -3.78 -14.21
CA ARG A 48 -11.72 -3.17 -13.99
C ARG A 48 -12.28 -3.42 -12.59
N GLN A 49 -11.99 -4.57 -11.99
CA GLN A 49 -12.42 -4.88 -10.63
C GLN A 49 -11.65 -4.06 -9.58
N TYR A 50 -10.36 -3.78 -9.83
CA TYR A 50 -9.50 -2.96 -8.95
C TYR A 50 -9.57 -1.45 -9.22
N SER A 51 -10.14 -0.99 -10.33
CA SER A 51 -10.32 0.46 -10.57
C SER A 51 -11.11 1.15 -9.45
N TYR A 52 -12.04 0.42 -8.82
CA TYR A 52 -12.84 0.86 -7.70
C TYR A 52 -12.18 0.66 -6.32
N SER A 53 -11.00 0.04 -6.25
CA SER A 53 -10.27 -0.13 -4.98
C SER A 53 -9.40 1.07 -4.62
N VAL A 54 -9.13 1.98 -5.57
CA VAL A 54 -8.39 3.23 -5.30
C VAL A 54 -9.08 4.06 -4.22
N ARG A 55 -10.41 4.12 -4.22
CA ARG A 55 -11.23 4.77 -3.17
C ARG A 55 -11.29 4.01 -1.84
N LEU A 56 -10.85 2.75 -1.82
CA LEU A 56 -10.77 1.91 -0.62
C LEU A 56 -9.37 1.94 0.00
N GLN A 57 -8.42 2.64 -0.62
CA GLN A 57 -7.10 2.83 -0.01
C GLN A 57 -7.26 3.62 1.30
N PRO A 58 -6.72 3.12 2.42
CA PRO A 58 -6.73 3.88 3.66
C PRO A 58 -5.98 5.19 3.45
N LYS A 59 -6.53 6.28 3.96
CA LYS A 59 -5.84 7.58 3.92
C LYS A 59 -4.48 7.42 4.58
N PRO A 60 -3.38 7.87 3.97
CA PRO A 60 -2.07 7.80 4.59
C PRO A 60 -2.13 8.55 5.92
N VAL A 61 -1.94 7.83 7.02
CA VAL A 61 -1.86 8.41 8.36
C VAL A 61 -0.40 8.76 8.60
N MET A 62 -0.14 10.03 8.88
CA MET A 62 1.17 10.48 9.34
C MET A 62 1.32 10.07 10.80
N THR A 63 1.86 8.88 11.04
CA THR A 63 2.14 8.38 12.39
C THR A 63 3.38 9.09 12.94
N PRO A 64 3.29 9.85 14.05
CA PRO A 64 4.47 10.40 14.69
C PRO A 64 5.39 9.26 15.15
N GLY A 65 6.64 9.24 14.67
CA GLY A 65 7.66 8.27 15.08
C GLY A 65 7.98 7.17 14.07
N GLN A 66 7.17 6.98 13.02
CA GLN A 66 7.55 6.12 11.90
C GLN A 66 8.55 6.91 11.03
N ALA A 67 9.81 6.46 11.01
CA ALA A 67 10.91 7.17 10.39
C ALA A 67 10.62 7.52 8.92
N GLY A 68 10.70 8.81 8.59
CA GLY A 68 10.51 9.36 7.24
C GLY A 68 9.13 10.04 7.12
N THR A 69 9.07 11.36 7.09
CA THR A 69 9.24 12.04 5.79
C THR A 69 9.49 13.54 5.88
N LEU A 70 9.40 14.13 7.07
CA LEU A 70 9.43 15.59 7.22
C LEU A 70 10.73 16.06 7.86
N ARG A 71 11.64 16.52 7.01
CA ARG A 71 12.89 17.19 7.40
C ARG A 71 12.58 18.54 8.03
N TYR A 72 13.38 18.94 9.02
CA TYR A 72 13.33 20.31 9.51
C TYR A 72 13.90 21.26 8.44
N ALA A 73 13.06 22.16 7.93
CA ALA A 73 13.42 23.14 6.88
C ALA A 73 13.51 24.58 7.40
N GLY A 74 13.57 24.77 8.72
CA GLY A 74 13.65 26.11 9.31
C GLY A 74 15.03 26.76 9.11
N LYS A 75 15.06 28.09 9.02
CA LYS A 75 16.29 28.89 8.76
C LYS A 75 17.16 29.12 10.00
N TYR A 76 16.79 28.57 11.15
CA TYR A 76 17.52 28.81 12.40
C TYR A 76 18.86 28.08 12.39
N ASN A 77 19.96 28.84 12.56
CA ASN A 77 21.33 28.34 12.62
C ASN A 77 22.04 28.77 13.92
N GLY A 78 21.29 29.01 14.99
CA GLY A 78 21.84 29.49 16.26
C GLY A 78 22.36 28.37 17.18
N PRO A 79 22.88 28.72 18.37
CA PRO A 79 23.63 27.81 19.23
C PRO A 79 22.82 26.63 19.77
N TYR A 80 21.49 26.74 19.81
CA TYR A 80 20.63 25.69 20.40
C TYR A 80 20.32 24.55 19.43
N ILE A 81 20.71 24.63 18.16
CA ILE A 81 20.37 23.59 17.18
C ILE A 81 21.06 22.26 17.51
N GLU A 82 22.36 22.28 17.80
CA GLU A 82 23.11 21.08 18.15
C GLU A 82 22.73 20.55 19.53
N VAL A 83 22.42 21.44 20.48
CA VAL A 83 21.90 21.07 21.80
C VAL A 83 20.57 20.34 21.67
N ALA A 84 19.66 20.84 20.82
CA ALA A 84 18.37 20.21 20.57
C ALA A 84 18.52 18.85 19.89
N ARG A 85 19.41 18.72 18.89
CA ARG A 85 19.72 17.42 18.25
C ARG A 85 20.29 16.42 19.25
N ALA A 86 21.23 16.85 20.10
CA ALA A 86 21.82 16.00 21.13
C ALA A 86 20.76 15.53 22.15
N ALA A 87 19.87 16.43 22.58
CA ALA A 87 18.75 16.08 23.46
C ALA A 87 17.79 15.08 22.80
N ALA A 88 17.44 15.29 21.51
CA ALA A 88 16.60 14.37 20.76
C ALA A 88 17.21 12.96 20.68
N ARG A 89 18.51 12.86 20.36
CA ARG A 89 19.25 11.58 20.35
C ARG A 89 19.25 10.91 21.71
N ARG A 90 19.51 11.66 22.79
CA ARG A 90 19.53 11.14 24.16
C ARG A 90 18.21 10.49 24.56
N HIS A 91 17.09 11.03 24.09
CA HIS A 91 15.74 10.56 24.44
C HIS A 91 15.10 9.69 23.35
N GLY A 92 15.84 9.28 22.32
CA GLY A 92 15.31 8.45 21.23
C GLY A 92 14.22 9.13 20.39
N VAL A 93 14.20 10.47 20.37
CA VAL A 93 13.25 11.26 19.58
C VAL A 93 13.87 11.57 18.21
N PRO A 94 13.14 11.42 17.08
CA PRO A 94 13.65 11.83 15.78
C PRO A 94 14.05 13.32 15.77
N GLU A 95 15.30 13.62 15.40
CA GLU A 95 15.86 14.97 15.49
C GLU A 95 14.99 16.00 14.75
N ASP A 96 14.66 15.74 13.49
CA ASP A 96 13.83 16.63 12.67
C ASP A 96 12.43 16.85 13.24
N LEU A 97 11.87 15.87 13.98
CA LEU A 97 10.60 16.05 14.68
C LEU A 97 10.76 17.04 15.83
N PHE A 98 11.82 16.87 16.64
CA PHE A 98 12.06 17.73 17.79
C PHE A 98 12.41 19.16 17.39
N LEU A 99 13.21 19.35 16.34
CA LEU A 99 13.52 20.68 15.79
C LEU A 99 12.26 21.41 15.28
N ARG A 100 11.35 20.68 14.62
CA ARG A 100 10.05 21.23 14.19
C ARG A 100 9.18 21.62 15.37
N LEU A 101 9.15 20.80 16.43
CA LEU A 101 8.43 21.12 17.67
C LEU A 101 8.94 22.45 18.25
N ILE A 102 10.24 22.58 18.48
CA ILE A 102 10.83 23.82 19.02
C ILE A 102 10.50 25.04 18.15
N HIS A 103 10.60 24.89 16.83
CA HIS A 103 10.28 25.95 15.89
C HIS A 103 8.79 26.36 15.97
N GLN A 104 7.88 25.38 16.08
CA GLN A 104 6.45 25.64 16.20
C GLN A 104 6.10 26.32 17.53
N GLU A 105 6.74 25.92 18.62
CA GLU A 105 6.43 26.39 19.97
C GLU A 105 6.97 27.80 20.24
N SER A 106 8.22 28.09 19.88
CA SER A 106 8.89 29.35 20.27
C SER A 106 9.54 30.10 19.12
N ARG A 107 9.59 29.52 17.91
CA ARG A 107 10.42 30.00 16.80
C ARG A 107 11.87 30.25 17.23
N TRP A 108 12.40 29.40 18.11
CA TRP A 108 13.75 29.48 18.67
C TRP A 108 14.00 30.66 19.61
N ASN A 109 12.96 31.28 20.17
CA ASN A 109 13.10 32.30 21.18
C ASN A 109 13.24 31.69 22.59
N THR A 110 14.42 31.81 23.20
CA THR A 110 14.70 31.30 24.55
C THR A 110 13.90 32.00 25.65
N ARG A 111 13.45 33.24 25.40
CA ARG A 111 12.67 34.05 26.34
C ARG A 111 11.16 33.98 26.06
N ALA A 112 10.72 33.04 25.20
CA ALA A 112 9.31 32.88 24.90
C ALA A 112 8.49 32.57 26.16
N LYS A 113 7.42 33.33 26.37
CA LYS A 113 6.45 33.13 27.43
C LYS A 113 5.04 33.18 26.87
N SER A 114 4.25 32.13 27.04
CA SER A 114 2.85 32.13 26.60
C SER A 114 1.94 32.83 27.61
N HIS A 115 0.74 33.21 27.18
CA HIS A 115 -0.29 33.78 28.05
C HIS A 115 -0.66 32.85 29.21
N LYS A 116 -0.61 31.53 28.99
CA LYS A 116 -0.90 30.51 30.01
C LYS A 116 0.31 30.18 30.90
N GLY A 117 1.47 30.80 30.65
CA GLY A 117 2.67 30.65 31.48
C GLY A 117 3.66 29.59 31.01
N ALA A 118 3.56 29.09 29.77
CA ALA A 118 4.57 28.20 29.22
C ALA A 118 5.86 28.98 28.93
N ILE A 119 7.02 28.36 29.15
CA ILE A 119 8.32 29.04 29.08
C ILE A 119 9.33 28.30 28.20
N GLY A 120 10.20 29.07 27.56
CA GLY A 120 11.39 28.59 26.87
C GLY A 120 11.14 28.00 25.48
N LEU A 121 12.16 27.32 24.96
CA LEU A 121 12.21 26.83 23.57
C LEU A 121 11.11 25.81 23.22
N ALA A 122 10.81 24.91 24.15
CA ALA A 122 9.81 23.86 23.99
C ALA A 122 8.48 24.18 24.71
N GLN A 123 8.31 25.42 25.18
CA GLN A 123 7.08 25.89 25.84
C GLN A 123 6.57 24.95 26.94
N LEU A 124 7.45 24.56 27.87
CA LEU A 124 7.05 23.75 29.02
C LEU A 124 6.31 24.60 30.05
N MET A 125 5.27 24.02 30.66
CA MET A 125 4.67 24.61 31.86
C MET A 125 5.62 24.47 33.05
N PRO A 126 5.75 25.49 33.91
CA PRO A 126 6.65 25.43 35.07
C PRO A 126 6.39 24.22 35.99
N GLY A 127 5.13 23.84 36.17
CA GLY A 127 4.77 22.63 36.93
C GLY A 127 5.25 21.33 36.28
N THR A 128 5.21 21.26 34.94
CA THR A 128 5.69 20.12 34.16
C THR A 128 7.21 20.06 34.16
N ALA A 129 7.90 21.19 33.97
CA ALA A 129 9.36 21.28 34.00
C ALA A 129 9.92 20.75 35.32
N ARG A 130 9.35 21.17 36.46
CA ARG A 130 9.74 20.66 37.79
C ARG A 130 9.55 19.15 37.93
N LYS A 131 8.45 18.59 37.42
CA LYS A 131 8.18 17.14 37.46
C LYS A 131 9.17 16.35 36.61
N LEU A 132 9.62 16.92 35.50
CA LEU A 132 10.57 16.30 34.58
C LEU A 132 12.04 16.57 34.95
N GLY A 133 12.31 17.48 35.89
CA GLY A 133 13.67 17.82 36.33
C GLY A 133 14.48 18.60 35.30
N VAL A 134 13.82 19.50 34.54
CA VAL A 134 14.42 20.35 33.50
C VAL A 134 14.31 21.83 33.83
#